data_AF-A0A2G1X1Q2-F1
#
_entry.id   AF-A0A2G1X1Q2-F1
#
_cell.length_a   1.000
_cell.length_b   1.000
_cell.length_c   1.000
_cell.angle_alpha   90.00
_cell.angle_beta   90.00
_cell.angle_gamma   90.00
#
_symmetry.space_group_name_H-M   'P 1'
#
loop_
_entity.id
_entity.type
_entity.pdbx_description
1 polymer ?
#
loop_
_entity_poly.entity_id
_entity_poly.type
_entity_poly.pdbx_seq_one_letter_code
_entity_poly.pdbx_strand_id
1 'polypeptide(L)'
;MPQTVEKSLQLDVGELTDAADDSPSGTASWGSGDETVATIGWQYLSGRDGFLLSYTTSGGRRREPNDVSEFVELEYTPANFGGERPWFTCPDCGTRRGKLYKPPRRDRFRCRECHGLLYESQTYTSRLVEPFEEADRAKERVKEEGLTEDALRDYYEAQKEAAEVANERIADSDYSELVNDVEIPETFEAWARQLFEEVEQRLLGRHYLAYGQCEATAKSTGGRCRQPATGDHGKCYYHGGADGVGAPEGNQNAAAVDVE
;
A
#
# COMPACT_ATOMS: atom_id res chain seq x y z
N MET A 1 5.13 4.67 -4.43
CA MET A 1 5.29 3.33 -5.01
C MET A 1 6.76 2.97 -4.86
N PRO A 2 7.14 1.68 -4.83
CA PRO A 2 8.55 1.31 -4.86
C PRO A 2 9.17 2.10 -6.00
N GLN A 3 10.28 2.80 -5.72
CA GLN A 3 10.92 3.62 -6.74
C GLN A 3 11.45 2.66 -7.80
N THR A 4 10.83 2.65 -8.98
CA THR A 4 11.24 1.79 -10.08
C THR A 4 12.10 2.53 -11.09
N VAL A 5 12.88 1.77 -11.85
CA VAL A 5 13.67 2.29 -12.96
C VAL A 5 12.76 2.99 -13.98
N GLU A 6 11.63 2.38 -14.31
CA GLU A 6 10.68 2.83 -15.33
C GLU A 6 9.99 4.16 -14.95
N LYS A 7 9.77 4.40 -13.65
CA LYS A 7 9.17 5.63 -13.14
C LYS A 7 10.19 6.73 -12.82
N SER A 8 11.47 6.48 -13.08
CA SER A 8 12.54 7.45 -12.84
C SER A 8 12.85 8.26 -14.09
N LEU A 9 13.25 9.53 -13.92
CA LEU A 9 13.95 10.23 -14.99
C LEU A 9 15.29 9.51 -15.22
N GLN A 10 15.62 9.22 -16.47
CA GLN A 10 16.81 8.44 -16.82
C GLN A 10 17.71 9.30 -17.71
N LEU A 11 18.99 9.38 -17.34
CA LEU A 11 20.04 9.88 -18.21
C LEU A 11 20.82 8.68 -18.74
N ASP A 12 20.97 8.59 -20.05
CA ASP A 12 21.86 7.65 -20.72
C ASP A 12 23.13 8.37 -21.18
N VAL A 13 24.28 7.75 -20.93
CA VAL A 13 25.57 8.36 -21.25
C VAL A 13 25.76 8.53 -22.75
N GLY A 14 25.31 7.56 -23.56
CA GLY A 14 25.42 7.63 -25.01
C GLY A 14 24.58 8.76 -25.58
N GLU A 15 23.32 8.86 -25.15
CA GLU A 15 22.44 9.94 -25.60
C GLU A 15 22.98 11.34 -25.27
N LEU A 16 23.56 11.51 -24.07
CA LEU A 16 24.14 12.79 -23.66
C LEU A 16 25.46 13.09 -24.40
N THR A 17 26.32 12.10 -24.60
CA THR A 17 27.58 12.32 -25.34
C THR A 17 27.32 12.58 -26.81
N ASP A 18 26.40 11.86 -27.43
CA ASP A 18 26.01 12.08 -28.83
C ASP A 18 25.43 13.49 -29.02
N ALA A 19 24.58 13.95 -28.09
CA ALA A 19 24.07 15.32 -28.12
C ALA A 19 25.16 16.38 -27.86
N ALA A 20 26.19 16.03 -27.07
CA ALA A 20 27.31 16.91 -26.77
C ALA A 20 28.25 17.10 -27.98
N ASP A 21 28.32 16.12 -28.89
CA ASP A 21 29.08 16.23 -30.13
C ASP A 21 28.50 17.32 -31.05
N ASP A 22 27.18 17.52 -31.03
CA ASP A 22 26.50 18.57 -31.80
C ASP A 22 26.52 19.94 -31.09
N SER A 23 26.39 19.96 -29.76
CA SER A 23 26.31 21.21 -28.98
C SER A 23 26.87 21.02 -27.57
N PRO A 24 27.68 21.97 -27.03
CA PRO A 24 28.27 21.85 -25.69
C PRO A 24 27.24 22.00 -24.55
N SER A 25 25.98 22.28 -24.86
CA SER A 25 24.89 22.35 -23.89
C SER A 25 23.56 22.04 -24.55
N GLY A 26 22.61 21.57 -23.75
CA GLY A 26 21.26 21.28 -24.22
C GLY A 26 20.34 20.92 -23.06
N THR A 27 19.24 20.26 -23.39
CA THR A 27 18.26 19.79 -22.41
C THR A 27 17.87 18.35 -22.67
N ALA A 28 17.69 17.57 -21.60
CA ALA A 28 16.97 16.32 -21.62
C ALA A 28 15.56 16.54 -21.09
N SER A 29 14.55 16.00 -21.77
CA SER A 29 13.14 16.17 -21.41
C SER A 29 12.43 14.83 -21.36
N TRP A 30 11.51 14.67 -20.42
CA TRP A 30 10.67 13.48 -20.26
C TRP A 30 9.21 13.90 -20.27
N GLY A 31 8.38 13.12 -20.94
CA GLY A 31 6.96 13.41 -21.08
C GLY A 31 6.11 12.14 -21.16
N SER A 32 4.81 12.31 -21.00
CA SER A 32 3.80 11.27 -21.24
C SER A 32 2.83 11.78 -22.30
N GLY A 33 2.86 11.18 -23.49
CA GLY A 33 2.11 11.70 -24.64
C GLY A 33 2.63 13.09 -25.04
N ASP A 34 1.72 14.05 -25.18
CA ASP A 34 2.04 15.43 -25.58
C ASP A 34 2.47 16.34 -24.42
N GLU A 35 2.47 15.83 -23.17
CA GLU A 35 2.80 16.63 -21.99
C GLU A 35 4.24 16.37 -21.53
N THR A 36 5.06 17.43 -21.46
CA THR A 36 6.40 17.37 -20.86
C THR A 36 6.26 17.43 -19.34
N VAL A 37 6.73 16.39 -18.67
CA VAL A 37 6.65 16.19 -17.22
C VAL A 37 7.90 16.73 -16.51
N ALA A 38 9.06 16.73 -17.18
CA ALA A 38 10.29 17.28 -16.65
C ALA A 38 11.26 17.69 -17.76
N THR A 39 12.06 18.71 -17.49
CA THR A 39 13.20 19.13 -18.33
C THR A 39 14.40 19.42 -17.44
N ILE A 40 15.57 18.96 -17.87
CA ILE A 40 16.84 19.16 -17.19
C ILE A 40 17.85 19.73 -18.17
N GLY A 41 18.50 20.83 -17.81
CA GLY A 41 19.60 21.39 -18.57
C GLY A 41 20.89 20.64 -18.31
N TRP A 42 21.71 20.49 -19.34
CA TRP A 42 23.05 19.93 -19.24
C TRP A 42 24.05 20.80 -20.00
N GLN A 43 25.28 20.83 -19.50
CA GLN A 43 26.42 21.46 -20.18
C GLN A 43 27.61 20.51 -20.10
N TYR A 44 28.21 20.21 -21.25
CA TYR A 44 29.44 19.44 -21.33
C TYR A 44 30.64 20.33 -20.97
N LEU A 45 31.46 19.85 -20.03
CA LEU A 45 32.65 20.54 -19.55
C LEU A 45 33.90 19.75 -19.94
N SER A 46 34.41 20.00 -21.14
CA SER A 46 35.59 19.32 -21.69
C SER A 46 36.86 19.43 -20.83
N GLY A 47 36.99 20.45 -19.99
CA GLY A 47 38.13 20.59 -19.07
C GLY A 47 38.08 19.67 -17.84
N ARG A 48 36.97 18.95 -17.62
CA ARG A 48 36.77 18.01 -16.51
C ARG A 48 36.17 16.68 -16.95
N ASP A 49 36.02 16.47 -18.25
CA ASP A 49 35.36 15.32 -18.88
C ASP A 49 34.07 14.93 -18.14
N GLY A 50 33.04 15.77 -18.25
CA GLY A 50 31.77 15.51 -17.57
C GLY A 50 30.68 16.52 -17.88
N PHE A 51 29.50 16.27 -17.31
CA PHE A 51 28.32 17.10 -17.49
C PHE A 51 27.97 17.87 -16.22
N LEU A 52 27.75 19.17 -16.35
CA LEU A 52 27.07 19.96 -15.34
C LEU A 52 25.56 19.91 -15.61
N LEU A 53 24.82 19.26 -14.71
CA LEU A 53 23.37 19.19 -14.74
C LEU A 53 22.79 20.37 -13.97
N SER A 54 21.73 21.00 -14.50
CA SER A 54 21.02 22.11 -13.88
C SER A 54 19.52 21.90 -14.00
N TYR A 55 18.82 21.82 -12.86
CA TYR A 55 17.38 21.59 -12.82
C TYR A 55 16.75 21.97 -11.48
N THR A 56 15.45 22.22 -11.50
CA THR A 56 14.67 22.49 -10.28
C THR A 56 13.93 21.23 -9.87
N THR A 57 14.07 20.81 -8.61
CA THR A 57 13.28 19.71 -8.07
C THR A 57 11.92 20.23 -7.64
N SER A 58 10.83 19.58 -8.07
CA SER A 58 9.51 19.88 -7.52
C SER A 58 9.50 19.46 -6.04
N GLY A 59 9.23 20.40 -5.15
CA GLY A 59 9.16 20.12 -3.72
C GLY A 59 7.89 19.38 -3.27
N GLY A 60 7.09 18.87 -4.21
CA GLY A 60 5.75 18.34 -3.89
C GLY A 60 4.89 19.38 -3.15
N ARG A 61 3.89 18.92 -2.39
CA ARG A 61 2.98 19.81 -1.64
C ARG A 61 3.56 20.39 -0.34
N ARG A 62 4.70 19.89 0.15
CA ARG A 62 5.24 20.21 1.49
C ARG A 62 6.70 20.69 1.52
N ARG A 63 7.37 20.75 0.38
CA ARG A 63 8.76 21.21 0.27
C ARG A 63 8.80 22.33 -0.74
N GLU A 64 9.65 23.32 -0.49
CA GLU A 64 9.90 24.34 -1.48
C GLU A 64 10.69 23.73 -2.66
N PRO A 65 10.43 24.19 -3.89
CA PRO A 65 11.29 23.89 -5.02
C PRO A 65 12.74 24.27 -4.70
N ASN A 66 13.67 23.41 -5.10
CA ASN A 66 15.09 23.66 -4.90
C ASN A 66 15.83 23.54 -6.22
N ASP A 67 16.64 24.55 -6.52
CA ASP A 67 17.53 24.51 -7.68
C ASP A 67 18.72 23.60 -7.36
N VAL A 68 18.95 22.65 -8.25
CA VAL A 68 20.04 21.69 -8.17
C VAL A 68 20.98 21.94 -9.32
N SER A 69 22.25 22.14 -8.96
CA SER A 69 23.38 22.07 -9.88
C SER A 69 24.28 20.94 -9.40
N GLU A 70 24.54 19.95 -10.27
CA GLU A 70 25.44 18.84 -9.94
C GLU A 70 26.30 18.43 -11.13
N PHE A 71 27.57 18.14 -10.85
CA PHE A 71 28.52 17.64 -11.84
C PHE A 71 28.51 16.11 -11.84
N VAL A 72 28.46 15.52 -13.03
CA VAL A 72 28.58 14.09 -13.27
C VAL A 72 29.80 13.86 -14.16
N GLU A 73 30.81 13.21 -13.60
CA GLU A 73 32.06 12.88 -14.28
C GLU A 73 31.86 11.74 -15.30
N LEU A 74 32.64 11.77 -16.38
CA LEU A 74 32.74 10.70 -17.35
C LEU A 74 34.05 9.96 -17.21
N GLU A 75 33.98 8.65 -17.41
CA GLU A 75 35.13 7.80 -17.60
C GLU A 75 35.03 7.06 -18.93
N TYR A 76 36.18 6.85 -19.57
CA TYR A 76 36.26 6.20 -20.88
C TYR A 76 36.97 4.85 -20.74
N THR A 77 36.41 3.84 -21.39
CA THR A 77 37.04 2.51 -21.50
C THR A 77 37.23 2.11 -22.96
N PRO A 78 38.32 1.43 -23.34
CA PRO A 78 38.48 0.93 -24.70
C PRO A 78 37.32 0.04 -25.13
N ALA A 79 36.82 0.23 -26.36
CA ALA A 79 35.77 -0.60 -26.93
C ALA A 79 36.35 -1.75 -27.78
N ASN A 80 35.68 -2.92 -27.75
CA ASN A 80 36.14 -4.15 -28.42
C ASN A 80 36.28 -4.03 -29.96
N PHE A 81 35.62 -3.05 -30.57
CA PHE A 81 35.64 -2.81 -32.02
C PHE A 81 36.38 -1.51 -32.41
N GLY A 82 37.20 -0.97 -31.51
CA GLY A 82 37.87 0.33 -31.66
C GLY A 82 37.05 1.48 -31.08
N GLY A 83 37.74 2.57 -30.71
CA GLY A 83 37.16 3.73 -30.04
C GLY A 83 37.07 3.59 -28.52
N GLU A 84 36.44 4.58 -27.90
CA GLU A 84 36.25 4.66 -26.46
C GLU A 84 34.75 4.63 -26.12
N ARG A 85 34.40 3.88 -25.08
CA ARG A 85 33.04 3.82 -24.55
C ARG A 85 32.94 4.75 -23.33
N PRO A 86 32.11 5.79 -23.38
CA PRO A 86 31.88 6.65 -22.23
C PRO A 86 31.02 5.95 -21.18
N TRP A 87 31.26 6.32 -19.92
CA TRP A 87 30.50 5.90 -18.75
C TRP A 87 30.30 7.09 -17.83
N PHE A 88 29.14 7.22 -17.21
CA PHE A 88 29.02 8.09 -16.05
C PHE A 88 29.75 7.47 -14.86
N THR A 89 30.42 8.29 -14.07
CA THR A 89 30.84 7.93 -12.72
C THR A 89 29.76 8.36 -11.74
N CYS A 90 29.13 7.39 -11.06
CA CYS A 90 28.04 7.66 -10.13
C CYS A 90 28.52 8.61 -9.02
N PRO A 91 27.88 9.77 -8.80
CA PRO A 91 28.37 10.75 -7.81
C PRO A 91 28.25 10.32 -6.34
N ASP A 92 27.66 9.16 -6.05
CA ASP A 92 27.55 8.60 -4.70
C ASP A 92 28.54 7.46 -4.46
N CYS A 93 28.49 6.41 -5.29
CA CYS A 93 29.36 5.24 -5.11
C CYS A 93 30.64 5.24 -5.96
N GLY A 94 30.84 6.22 -6.86
CA GLY A 94 32.04 6.33 -7.70
C GLY A 94 32.20 5.22 -8.74
N THR A 95 31.19 4.37 -8.95
CA THR A 95 31.26 3.29 -9.93
C THR A 95 30.75 3.73 -11.30
N ARG A 96 31.32 3.15 -12.36
CA ARG A 96 30.93 3.39 -13.76
C ARG A 96 29.54 2.85 -14.07
N ARG A 97 28.70 3.66 -14.71
CA ARG A 97 27.31 3.33 -15.06
C ARG A 97 26.96 3.90 -16.44
N GLY A 98 26.23 3.13 -17.23
CA GLY A 98 25.71 3.62 -18.51
C GLY A 98 24.51 4.55 -18.33
N LYS A 99 23.80 4.41 -17.21
CA LYS A 99 22.63 5.22 -16.88
C LYS A 99 22.65 5.72 -15.44
N LEU A 100 22.11 6.92 -15.23
CA LEU A 100 21.77 7.46 -13.93
C LEU A 100 20.27 7.74 -13.85
N TYR A 101 19.75 7.68 -12.64
CA TYR A 101 18.32 7.75 -12.37
C TYR A 101 18.01 8.83 -11.35
N LYS A 102 16.95 9.59 -11.59
CA LYS A 102 16.34 10.48 -10.60
C LYS A 102 14.88 10.04 -10.41
N PRO A 103 14.62 9.21 -9.39
CA PRO A 103 13.26 8.76 -9.10
C PRO A 103 12.42 9.90 -8.46
N PRO A 104 11.08 9.83 -8.49
CA PRO A 104 10.21 10.96 -8.12
C PRO A 104 10.46 11.56 -6.72
N ARG A 105 10.86 10.73 -5.75
CA ARG A 105 11.08 11.15 -4.36
C ARG A 105 12.54 11.48 -4.03
N ARG A 106 13.42 11.54 -5.03
CA ARG A 106 14.84 11.88 -4.84
C ARG A 106 15.22 13.11 -5.64
N ASP A 107 16.12 13.89 -5.05
CA ASP A 107 16.51 15.18 -5.60
C ASP A 107 17.65 15.08 -6.62
N ARG A 108 18.39 13.97 -6.65
CA ARG A 108 19.65 13.85 -7.40
C ARG A 108 19.74 12.60 -8.26
N PHE A 109 20.52 12.68 -9.35
CA PHE A 109 20.79 11.54 -10.23
C PHE A 109 21.82 10.60 -9.62
N ARG A 110 21.46 9.34 -9.37
CA ARG A 110 22.38 8.29 -8.90
C ARG A 110 22.14 6.98 -9.62
N CYS A 111 23.04 6.03 -9.42
CA CYS A 111 22.88 4.71 -10.03
C CYS A 111 21.71 3.95 -9.41
N ARG A 112 21.25 2.92 -10.13
CA ARG A 112 20.15 2.04 -9.72
C ARG A 112 20.35 1.49 -8.30
N GLU A 113 21.57 1.03 -7.99
CA GLU A 113 21.91 0.42 -6.71
C GLU A 113 21.88 1.43 -5.55
N CYS A 114 22.46 2.63 -5.72
CA CYS A 114 22.46 3.68 -4.70
C CYS A 114 21.04 4.17 -4.37
N HIS A 115 20.15 4.20 -5.36
CA HIS A 115 18.74 4.53 -5.14
C HIS A 115 17.88 3.33 -4.74
N GLY A 116 18.44 2.11 -4.70
CA GLY A 116 17.70 0.88 -4.41
C GLY A 116 16.56 0.60 -5.39
N LEU A 117 16.71 0.98 -6.66
CA LEU A 117 15.63 0.91 -7.64
C LEU A 117 15.37 -0.53 -8.10
N LEU A 118 14.10 -0.91 -8.10
CA LEU A 118 13.62 -2.15 -8.69
C LEU A 118 13.21 -1.93 -10.14
N TYR A 119 13.16 -3.00 -10.92
CA TYR A 119 12.38 -2.98 -12.16
C TYR A 119 10.90 -3.20 -11.83
N GLU A 120 9.98 -2.63 -12.61
CA GLU A 120 8.54 -2.87 -12.43
C GLU A 120 8.21 -4.37 -12.41
N SER A 121 8.86 -5.17 -13.25
CA SER A 121 8.72 -6.64 -13.26
C SER A 121 9.17 -7.33 -11.96
N GLN A 122 10.02 -6.68 -11.17
CA GLN A 122 10.52 -7.18 -9.87
C GLN A 122 9.68 -6.68 -8.68
N THR A 123 8.77 -5.72 -8.90
CA THR A 123 7.87 -5.24 -7.84
C THR A 123 6.68 -6.16 -7.58
N TYR A 124 6.39 -7.09 -8.51
CA TYR A 124 5.15 -7.86 -8.52
C TYR A 124 5.27 -9.30 -8.03
N THR A 125 6.46 -9.91 -8.05
CA THR A 125 6.56 -11.39 -8.03
C THR A 125 7.01 -12.03 -6.72
N SER A 126 7.65 -11.33 -5.77
CA SER A 126 8.01 -11.94 -4.48
C SER A 126 7.28 -11.31 -3.29
N ARG A 127 7.40 -9.99 -3.11
CA ARG A 127 6.93 -9.33 -1.88
C ARG A 127 5.42 -9.38 -1.63
N LEU A 128 4.60 -9.43 -2.67
CA LEU A 128 3.16 -9.64 -2.49
C LEU A 128 2.81 -11.12 -2.48
N VAL A 129 3.37 -11.87 -3.41
CA VAL A 129 2.93 -13.25 -3.67
C VAL A 129 3.22 -14.12 -2.46
N GLU A 130 4.40 -14.02 -1.87
CA GLU A 130 4.82 -14.90 -0.78
C GLU A 130 3.92 -14.76 0.47
N PRO A 131 3.62 -13.56 1.01
CA PRO A 131 2.70 -13.41 2.15
C PRO A 131 1.27 -13.88 1.89
N PHE A 132 0.72 -13.64 0.68
CA PHE A 132 -0.63 -14.12 0.35
C PHE A 132 -0.66 -15.65 0.20
N GLU A 133 0.37 -16.25 -0.40
CA GLU A 133 0.52 -17.71 -0.46
C GLU A 133 0.75 -18.34 0.92
N GLU A 134 1.46 -17.66 1.83
CA GLU A 134 1.59 -18.04 3.25
C GLU A 134 0.22 -18.09 3.93
N ALA A 135 -0.58 -17.03 3.79
CA ALA A 135 -1.90 -16.95 4.37
C ALA A 135 -2.84 -18.03 3.82
N ASP A 136 -2.78 -18.30 2.51
CA ASP A 136 -3.55 -19.39 1.88
C ASP A 136 -3.10 -20.77 2.40
N ARG A 137 -1.79 -21.02 2.54
CA ARG A 137 -1.27 -22.26 3.13
C ARG A 137 -1.73 -22.44 4.58
N ALA A 138 -1.64 -21.39 5.40
CA ALA A 138 -2.07 -21.43 6.79
C ALA A 138 -3.59 -21.66 6.90
N LYS A 139 -4.37 -21.07 5.99
CA LYS A 139 -5.81 -21.32 5.90
C LYS A 139 -6.14 -22.76 5.52
N GLU A 140 -5.45 -23.36 4.56
CA GLU A 140 -5.63 -24.78 4.23
C GLU A 140 -5.28 -25.67 5.43
N ARG A 141 -4.21 -25.36 6.17
CA ARG A 141 -3.86 -26.07 7.40
C ARG A 141 -4.99 -26.03 8.45
N VAL A 142 -5.63 -24.88 8.66
CA VAL A 142 -6.80 -24.76 9.56
C VAL A 142 -7.97 -25.65 9.09
N LYS A 143 -8.18 -25.79 7.77
CA LYS A 143 -9.23 -26.68 7.25
C LYS A 143 -8.92 -28.15 7.47
N GLU A 144 -7.65 -28.54 7.35
CA GLU A 144 -7.20 -29.92 7.49
C GLU A 144 -7.11 -30.37 8.96
N GLU A 145 -6.53 -29.53 9.83
CA GLU A 145 -6.29 -29.83 11.25
C GLU A 145 -7.44 -29.40 12.16
N GLY A 146 -8.32 -28.51 11.68
CA GLY A 146 -9.39 -27.89 12.47
C GLY A 146 -8.94 -26.62 13.19
N LEU A 147 -9.83 -26.07 14.04
CA LEU A 147 -9.64 -24.81 14.78
C LEU A 147 -8.73 -25.01 16.01
N THR A 148 -7.53 -25.55 15.80
CA THR A 148 -6.52 -25.67 16.86
C THR A 148 -5.84 -24.32 17.11
N GLU A 149 -5.37 -24.08 18.34
CA GLU A 149 -4.70 -22.83 18.70
C GLU A 149 -3.46 -22.58 17.82
N ASP A 150 -2.64 -23.60 17.59
CA ASP A 150 -1.43 -23.51 16.77
C ASP A 150 -1.74 -23.18 15.30
N ALA A 151 -2.75 -23.83 14.70
CA ALA A 151 -3.12 -23.55 13.31
C ALA A 151 -3.74 -22.14 13.16
N LEU A 152 -4.52 -21.71 14.16
CA LEU A 152 -5.09 -20.36 14.20
C LEU A 152 -4.02 -19.29 14.41
N ARG A 153 -2.98 -19.56 15.20
CA ARG A 153 -1.84 -18.64 15.38
C ARG A 153 -1.07 -18.46 14.09
N ASP A 154 -0.73 -19.55 13.40
CA ASP A 154 -0.04 -19.47 12.12
C ASP A 154 -0.87 -18.70 11.08
N TYR A 155 -2.18 -18.94 11.05
CA TYR A 155 -3.07 -18.20 10.17
C TYR A 155 -3.16 -16.72 10.53
N TYR A 156 -3.23 -16.37 11.82
CA TYR A 156 -3.20 -14.99 12.29
C TYR A 156 -1.93 -14.25 11.85
N GLU A 157 -0.75 -14.82 12.10
CA GLU A 157 0.52 -14.18 11.76
C GLU A 157 0.65 -14.00 10.24
N ALA A 158 0.28 -15.02 9.45
CA ALA A 158 0.33 -14.94 8.00
C ALA A 158 -0.67 -13.90 7.43
N GLN A 159 -1.87 -13.80 8.00
CA GLN A 159 -2.83 -12.75 7.62
C GLN A 159 -2.31 -11.36 7.96
N LYS A 160 -1.72 -11.20 9.14
CA LYS A 160 -1.16 -9.93 9.60
C LYS A 160 -0.03 -9.46 8.69
N GLU A 161 0.90 -10.34 8.34
CA GLU A 161 1.98 -10.03 7.40
C GLU A 161 1.43 -9.65 6.02
N ALA A 162 0.47 -10.40 5.49
CA ALA A 162 -0.17 -10.08 4.21
C ALA A 162 -0.89 -8.71 4.24
N ALA A 163 -1.55 -8.37 5.35
CA ALA A 163 -2.21 -7.09 5.55
C ALA A 163 -1.20 -5.93 5.65
N GLU A 164 -0.11 -6.09 6.41
CA GLU A 164 0.97 -5.11 6.50
C GLU A 164 1.57 -4.80 5.13
N VAL A 165 1.87 -5.85 4.36
CA VAL A 165 2.40 -5.72 2.99
C VAL A 165 1.40 -5.05 2.03
N ALA A 166 0.11 -5.37 2.16
CA ALA A 166 -0.94 -4.72 1.38
C ALA A 166 -1.07 -3.23 1.75
N ASN A 167 -1.02 -2.89 3.03
CA ASN A 167 -1.13 -1.52 3.54
C ASN A 167 0.08 -0.67 3.17
N GLU A 168 1.29 -1.23 3.27
CA GLU A 168 2.50 -0.59 2.75
C GLU A 168 2.33 -0.24 1.27
N ARG A 169 1.71 -1.13 0.48
CA ARG A 169 1.43 -0.86 -0.94
C ARG A 169 0.34 0.18 -1.15
N ILE A 170 -0.73 0.16 -0.35
CA ILE A 170 -1.82 1.15 -0.39
C ILE A 170 -1.25 2.53 -0.08
N ALA A 171 -0.54 2.67 1.04
CA ALA A 171 0.13 3.89 1.49
C ALA A 171 1.10 4.43 0.43
N ASP A 172 1.70 3.52 -0.34
CA ASP A 172 2.63 3.87 -1.39
C ASP A 172 1.97 4.07 -2.76
N SER A 173 0.65 3.93 -2.89
CA SER A 173 -0.08 4.15 -4.15
C SER A 173 -0.59 5.59 -4.30
N ASP A 174 -0.85 6.01 -5.54
CA ASP A 174 -1.51 7.30 -5.84
C ASP A 174 -2.99 7.33 -5.38
N TYR A 175 -3.51 6.18 -4.92
CA TYR A 175 -4.87 5.98 -4.43
C TYR A 175 -4.93 5.79 -2.90
N SER A 176 -3.86 6.09 -2.17
CA SER A 176 -3.82 5.98 -0.69
C SER A 176 -4.94 6.75 0.01
N GLU A 177 -5.41 7.86 -0.56
CA GLU A 177 -6.54 8.64 -0.02
C GLU A 177 -7.92 8.05 -0.36
N LEU A 178 -7.98 7.03 -1.22
CA LEU A 178 -9.21 6.41 -1.73
C LEU A 178 -9.42 4.97 -1.25
N VAL A 179 -8.40 4.38 -0.63
CA VAL A 179 -8.43 2.98 -0.16
C VAL A 179 -8.01 2.97 1.30
N ASN A 180 -8.87 2.41 2.15
CA ASN A 180 -8.54 2.21 3.56
C ASN A 180 -7.56 1.06 3.72
N ASP A 181 -6.72 1.17 4.75
CA ASP A 181 -5.87 0.07 5.19
C ASP A 181 -6.71 -1.15 5.61
N VAL A 182 -6.16 -2.32 5.36
CA VAL A 182 -6.65 -3.60 5.88
C VAL A 182 -6.31 -3.64 7.37
N GLU A 183 -7.32 -3.50 8.22
CA GLU A 183 -7.16 -3.58 9.67
C GLU A 183 -7.23 -5.04 10.14
N ILE A 184 -6.18 -5.49 10.84
CA ILE A 184 -6.16 -6.76 11.56
C ILE A 184 -5.89 -6.46 13.04
N PRO A 185 -6.63 -7.06 13.99
CA PRO A 185 -6.40 -6.82 15.41
C PRO A 185 -4.95 -7.09 15.84
N GLU A 186 -4.39 -6.21 16.67
CA GLU A 186 -2.97 -6.24 17.04
C GLU A 186 -2.54 -7.49 17.82
N THR A 187 -3.50 -8.17 18.46
CA THR A 187 -3.27 -9.36 19.27
C THR A 187 -4.04 -10.56 18.72
N PHE A 188 -3.42 -11.73 18.82
CA PHE A 188 -4.05 -13.00 18.47
C PHE A 188 -5.39 -13.19 19.19
N GLU A 189 -5.48 -12.85 20.48
CA GLU A 189 -6.69 -13.05 21.28
C GLU A 189 -7.85 -12.15 20.82
N ALA A 190 -7.54 -10.91 20.38
CA ALA A 190 -8.56 -10.02 19.84
C ALA A 190 -9.03 -10.48 18.46
N TRP A 191 -8.09 -10.88 17.59
CA TRP A 191 -8.40 -11.43 16.26
C TRP A 191 -9.23 -12.72 16.36
N ALA A 192 -8.84 -13.64 17.25
CA ALA A 192 -9.55 -14.90 17.45
C ALA A 192 -10.97 -14.65 17.97
N ARG A 193 -11.16 -13.72 18.91
CA ARG A 193 -12.48 -13.33 19.40
C ARG A 193 -13.35 -12.82 18.25
N GLN A 194 -12.84 -11.92 17.42
CA GLN A 194 -13.55 -11.40 16.26
C GLN A 194 -13.91 -12.52 15.27
N LEU A 195 -12.95 -13.40 14.94
CA LEU A 195 -13.20 -14.55 14.05
C LEU A 195 -14.32 -15.45 14.57
N PHE A 196 -14.31 -15.78 15.85
CA PHE A 196 -15.35 -16.61 16.45
C PHE A 196 -16.70 -15.91 16.49
N GLU A 197 -16.75 -14.61 16.79
CA GLU A 197 -17.97 -13.81 16.72
C GLU A 197 -18.55 -13.78 15.29
N GLU A 198 -17.71 -13.61 14.26
CA GLU A 198 -18.13 -13.63 12.86
C GLU A 198 -18.64 -15.02 12.44
N VAL A 199 -17.93 -16.09 12.83
CA VAL A 199 -18.35 -17.47 12.57
C VAL A 199 -19.67 -17.79 13.28
N GLU A 200 -19.82 -17.38 14.53
CA GLU A 200 -21.05 -17.55 15.30
C GLU A 200 -22.22 -16.81 14.63
N GLN A 201 -22.03 -15.53 14.29
CA GLN A 201 -23.04 -14.74 13.58
C GLN A 201 -23.44 -15.38 12.23
N ARG A 202 -22.47 -15.94 11.50
CA ARG A 202 -22.71 -16.55 10.19
C ARG A 202 -23.42 -17.90 10.28
N LEU A 203 -23.09 -18.71 11.30
CA LEU A 203 -23.65 -20.06 11.45
C LEU A 203 -24.96 -20.10 12.23
N LEU A 204 -25.11 -19.25 13.25
CA LEU A 204 -26.23 -19.29 14.20
C LEU A 204 -27.14 -18.06 14.10
N GLY A 205 -26.77 -17.04 13.31
CA GLY A 205 -27.32 -15.69 13.47
C GLY A 205 -26.84 -15.05 14.77
N ARG A 206 -27.22 -13.80 15.05
CA ARG A 206 -26.98 -13.20 16.38
C ARG A 206 -27.67 -14.07 17.45
N HIS A 207 -26.88 -14.71 18.31
CA HIS A 207 -27.37 -15.68 19.29
C HIS A 207 -28.32 -15.04 20.32
N TYR A 208 -29.28 -15.80 20.85
CA TYR A 208 -30.32 -15.30 21.78
C TYR A 208 -29.79 -14.65 23.06
N LEU A 209 -28.56 -14.95 23.46
CA LEU A 209 -27.89 -14.31 24.61
C LEU A 209 -27.30 -12.93 24.28
N ALA A 210 -27.03 -12.64 23.00
CA ALA A 210 -26.40 -11.39 22.58
C ALA A 210 -27.30 -10.16 22.85
N TYR A 211 -28.62 -10.36 22.82
CA TYR A 211 -29.62 -9.28 23.04
C TYR A 211 -30.03 -9.12 24.52
N GLY A 212 -29.47 -9.94 25.41
CA GLY A 212 -29.81 -9.92 26.82
C GLY A 212 -31.26 -10.34 27.14
N GLN A 213 -31.81 -9.81 28.22
CA GLN A 213 -33.11 -10.18 28.75
C GLN A 213 -34.22 -9.28 28.21
N CYS A 214 -35.34 -9.89 27.81
CA CYS A 214 -36.52 -9.19 27.31
C CYS A 214 -36.92 -8.02 28.23
N GLU A 215 -37.12 -6.85 27.61
CA GLU A 215 -37.43 -5.61 28.32
C GLU A 215 -38.91 -5.47 28.66
N ALA A 216 -39.78 -6.25 28.02
CA ALA A 216 -41.21 -6.17 28.26
C ALA A 216 -41.61 -6.68 29.65
N THR A 217 -42.61 -6.04 30.24
CA THR A 217 -43.22 -6.47 31.51
C THR A 217 -44.28 -7.53 31.22
N ALA A 218 -44.19 -8.69 31.89
CA ALA A 218 -45.14 -9.77 31.71
C ALA A 218 -46.51 -9.38 32.28
N LYS A 219 -47.55 -9.42 31.45
CA LYS A 219 -48.92 -9.04 31.85
C LYS A 219 -49.50 -9.91 32.98
N SER A 220 -49.04 -11.16 33.11
CA SER A 220 -49.54 -12.11 34.09
C SER A 220 -48.97 -11.91 35.50
N THR A 221 -47.76 -11.36 35.61
CA THR A 221 -47.04 -11.24 36.90
C THR A 221 -46.67 -9.81 37.26
N GLY A 222 -46.83 -8.85 36.34
CA GLY A 222 -46.44 -7.45 36.53
C GLY A 222 -44.92 -7.22 36.65
N GLY A 223 -44.11 -8.28 36.57
CA GLY A 223 -42.66 -8.22 36.63
C GLY A 223 -42.00 -8.23 35.25
N ARG A 224 -40.72 -7.80 35.19
CA ARG A 224 -39.92 -7.86 33.96
C ARG A 224 -39.84 -9.30 33.43
N CYS A 225 -40.07 -9.46 32.13
CA CYS A 225 -39.95 -10.75 31.45
C CYS A 225 -38.54 -11.31 31.64
N ARG A 226 -38.42 -12.60 31.99
CA ARG A 226 -37.13 -13.29 32.18
C ARG A 226 -36.68 -14.11 30.97
N GLN A 227 -37.42 -14.01 29.87
CA GLN A 227 -37.04 -14.69 28.63
C GLN A 227 -35.90 -13.92 27.94
N PRO A 228 -35.01 -14.62 27.22
CA PRO A 228 -34.01 -13.97 26.39
C PRO A 228 -34.68 -13.18 25.25
N ALA A 229 -34.10 -12.05 24.87
CA ALA A 229 -34.54 -11.28 23.71
C ALA A 229 -34.10 -11.95 22.39
N THR A 230 -34.88 -11.74 21.33
CA THR A 230 -34.68 -12.35 20.02
C THR A 230 -34.61 -11.24 18.97
N GLY A 231 -33.48 -10.53 18.87
CA GLY A 231 -33.32 -9.41 17.95
C GLY A 231 -32.97 -8.09 18.65
N ASP A 232 -32.46 -7.12 17.88
CA ASP A 232 -31.99 -5.81 18.36
C ASP A 232 -33.10 -4.96 19.03
N HIS A 233 -34.37 -5.33 18.87
CA HIS A 233 -35.51 -4.65 19.47
C HIS A 233 -35.77 -5.02 20.95
N GLY A 234 -34.91 -5.81 21.60
CA GLY A 234 -34.95 -6.05 23.06
C GLY A 234 -36.15 -6.88 23.57
N LYS A 235 -36.84 -7.63 22.69
CA LYS A 235 -38.05 -8.39 23.03
C LYS A 235 -37.89 -9.86 22.71
N CYS A 236 -38.48 -10.74 23.52
CA CYS A 236 -38.52 -12.17 23.23
C CYS A 236 -39.60 -12.47 22.18
N TYR A 237 -39.54 -13.68 21.62
CA TYR A 237 -40.54 -14.22 20.69
C TYR A 237 -42.00 -13.93 21.12
N TYR A 238 -42.34 -14.20 22.39
CA TYR A 238 -43.69 -14.01 22.93
C TYR A 238 -44.10 -12.54 23.13
N HIS A 239 -43.13 -11.64 23.13
CA HIS A 239 -43.35 -10.20 23.26
C HIS A 239 -43.10 -9.46 21.94
N GLY A 240 -43.27 -10.15 20.80
CA GLY A 240 -43.21 -9.54 19.47
C GLY A 240 -41.79 -9.44 18.91
N GLY A 241 -40.88 -10.31 19.34
CA GLY A 241 -39.55 -10.46 18.77
C GLY A 241 -39.43 -11.58 17.73
N ALA A 242 -40.54 -11.98 17.12
CA ALA A 242 -40.52 -12.98 16.06
C ALA A 242 -40.23 -12.29 14.71
N ASP A 243 -39.44 -12.94 13.84
CA ASP A 243 -39.09 -12.41 12.52
C ASP A 243 -40.34 -12.12 11.67
N GLY A 244 -40.39 -10.92 11.09
CA GLY A 244 -41.51 -10.45 10.26
C GLY A 244 -42.74 -9.98 11.03
N VAL A 245 -42.70 -9.99 12.36
CA VAL A 245 -43.80 -9.51 13.21
C VAL A 245 -43.40 -8.18 13.84
N GLY A 246 -43.30 -7.14 12.99
CA GLY A 246 -43.34 -5.76 13.48
C GLY A 246 -44.54 -5.59 14.40
N ALA A 247 -44.36 -4.87 15.51
CA ALA A 247 -45.38 -4.74 16.53
C ALA A 247 -46.74 -4.40 15.88
N PRO A 248 -47.84 -5.14 16.18
CA PRO A 248 -49.13 -4.86 15.56
C PRO A 248 -49.47 -3.38 15.72
N GLU A 249 -50.08 -2.79 14.70
CA GLU A 249 -50.50 -1.38 14.71
C GLU A 249 -51.26 -1.08 16.01
N GLY A 250 -50.69 -0.20 16.86
CA GLY A 250 -51.22 0.12 18.20
C GLY A 250 -50.47 -0.49 19.40
N ASN A 251 -49.39 -1.26 19.22
CA ASN A 251 -48.57 -1.72 20.34
C ASN A 251 -47.57 -0.65 20.81
N GLN A 252 -47.93 0.09 21.86
CA GLN A 252 -47.15 1.18 22.46
C GLN A 252 -45.83 0.74 23.15
N ASN A 253 -45.46 -0.54 23.11
CA ASN A 253 -44.25 -1.04 23.77
C ASN A 253 -42.99 -0.98 22.88
N ALA A 254 -43.08 -0.49 21.64
CA ALA A 254 -41.92 -0.22 20.78
C ALA A 254 -41.86 1.29 20.53
N ALA A 255 -41.37 2.04 21.52
CA ALA A 255 -40.90 3.39 21.21
C ALA A 255 -39.57 3.22 20.47
N ALA A 256 -39.50 3.75 19.24
CA ALA A 256 -38.21 3.96 18.58
C ALA A 256 -37.42 4.94 19.44
N VAL A 257 -36.18 4.58 19.78
CA VAL A 257 -35.24 5.52 20.36
C VAL A 257 -34.71 6.34 19.18
N ASP A 258 -35.15 7.60 19.07
CA ASP A 258 -34.55 8.55 18.15
C ASP A 258 -33.11 8.78 18.60
N VAL A 259 -32.16 8.59 17.67
CA VAL A 259 -30.74 8.84 17.89
C VAL A 259 -30.47 10.31 17.59
N GLU A 260 -30.10 11.09 18.62
CA GLU A 260 -29.37 12.36 18.47
C GLU A 260 -27.86 12.10 18.39
#